data_AF-A0A8T9IFB6-F1
#
_entry.id   AF-A0A8T9IFB6-F1
#
_cell.length_a   1.000
_cell.length_b   1.000
_cell.length_c   1.000
_cell.angle_alpha   90.00
_cell.angle_beta   90.00
_cell.angle_gamma   90.00
#
_symmetry.space_group_name_H-M   'P 1'
#
loop_
_entity.id
_entity.type
_entity.pdbx_description
1 polymer ?
#
loop_
_entity_poly.entity_id
_entity_poly.type
_entity_poly.pdbx_seq_one_letter_code
_entity_poly.pdbx_strand_id
1 'polypeptide(L)'
;MKIPLVYRSENALKALFFPCQTTQGTVMVCNIKDGWETLRHQLSGVIKHGFYSFRLDGEKTADVMNSLTYSENMKKTRVVYSMTDPQWKFYQRGDKLWLEDENYYNNRIIRKRMNKIILTEYCKKLKLDIDSDVFWNVSGETMLFTRCYK
;
A
#
# COMPACT_ATOMS: atom_id res chain seq x y z
N MET A 1 8.55 7.67 -9.81
CA MET A 1 7.29 6.92 -9.95
C MET A 1 6.53 7.36 -11.21
N LYS A 2 6.70 6.65 -12.32
CA LYS A 2 5.85 6.81 -13.51
C LYS A 2 4.73 5.78 -13.44
N ILE A 3 3.69 6.02 -12.63
CA ILE A 3 2.46 5.23 -12.76
C ILE A 3 1.95 5.44 -14.20
N PRO A 4 1.70 4.38 -15.00
CA PRO A 4 1.28 4.55 -16.39
C PRO A 4 0.06 5.47 -16.53
N LEU A 5 0.00 6.22 -17.64
CA LEU A 5 -1.01 7.28 -17.89
C LEU A 5 -2.46 6.80 -17.74
N VAL A 6 -2.74 5.53 -18.05
CA VAL A 6 -4.06 4.88 -17.90
C VAL A 6 -4.58 4.97 -16.46
N TYR A 7 -3.69 5.06 -15.48
CA TYR A 7 -4.00 5.06 -14.04
C TYR A 7 -4.07 6.47 -13.43
N ARG A 8 -3.82 7.53 -14.22
CA ARG A 8 -3.76 8.93 -13.75
C ARG A 8 -5.01 9.76 -14.04
N SER A 9 -6.19 9.13 -14.16
CA SER A 9 -7.41 9.91 -14.39
C SER A 9 -7.81 10.65 -13.12
N GLU A 10 -7.83 11.97 -13.17
CA GLU A 10 -8.22 12.84 -12.06
C GLU A 10 -9.75 12.79 -11.78
N ASN A 11 -10.55 12.30 -12.73
CA ASN A 11 -12.02 12.35 -12.69
C ASN A 11 -12.69 10.99 -12.42
N ALA A 12 -11.93 9.96 -12.02
CA ALA A 12 -12.49 8.64 -11.75
C ALA A 12 -11.74 7.91 -10.64
N LEU A 13 -12.50 7.18 -9.81
CA LEU A 13 -11.91 6.18 -8.93
C LEU A 13 -11.54 4.96 -9.76
N LYS A 14 -10.33 4.45 -9.56
CA LYS A 14 -9.80 3.30 -10.28
C LYS A 14 -9.17 2.31 -9.32
N ALA A 15 -9.39 1.02 -9.58
CA ALA A 15 -8.66 -0.08 -8.98
C ALA A 15 -8.28 -1.07 -10.08
N LEU A 16 -6.97 -1.26 -10.27
CA LEU A 16 -6.42 -2.24 -11.19
C LEU A 16 -5.99 -3.47 -10.41
N PHE A 17 -6.41 -4.64 -10.87
CA PHE A 17 -5.94 -5.94 -10.42
C PHE A 17 -5.13 -6.62 -11.50
N PHE A 18 -3.98 -7.18 -11.12
CA PHE A 18 -3.14 -7.94 -12.03
C PHE A 18 -2.29 -8.99 -11.32
N PRO A 19 -1.83 -10.05 -12.02
CA PRO A 19 -0.96 -11.06 -11.44
C PRO A 19 0.36 -10.44 -11.02
N CYS A 20 0.84 -10.79 -9.84
CA CYS A 20 2.20 -10.46 -9.44
C CYS A 20 3.18 -11.27 -10.29
N GLN A 21 4.09 -10.62 -11.00
CA GLN A 21 5.08 -11.30 -11.84
C GLN A 21 6.21 -11.97 -11.05
N THR A 22 6.45 -11.51 -9.82
CA THR A 22 7.61 -11.91 -9.01
C THR A 22 7.26 -12.93 -7.92
N THR A 23 5.97 -13.08 -7.59
CA THR A 23 5.47 -13.99 -6.56
C THR A 23 4.07 -14.51 -6.93
N GLN A 24 3.64 -15.63 -6.35
CA GLN A 24 2.26 -16.07 -6.51
C GLN A 24 1.32 -15.13 -5.74
N GLY A 25 0.49 -14.39 -6.47
CA GLY A 25 -0.50 -13.49 -5.88
C GLY A 25 -1.07 -12.49 -6.88
N THR A 26 -1.90 -11.59 -6.37
CA THR A 26 -2.53 -10.51 -7.14
C THR A 26 -2.13 -9.18 -6.53
N VAL A 27 -1.71 -8.24 -7.38
CA VAL A 27 -1.47 -6.85 -7.00
C VAL A 27 -2.74 -6.05 -7.29
N MET A 28 -3.13 -5.22 -6.33
CA MET A 28 -4.14 -4.18 -6.51
C MET A 28 -3.49 -2.80 -6.41
N VAL A 29 -3.70 -1.95 -7.40
CA VAL A 29 -3.32 -0.53 -7.36
C VAL A 29 -4.57 0.31 -7.49
N CYS A 30 -4.84 1.17 -6.50
CA CYS A 30 -6.00 2.05 -6.51
C CYS A 30 -5.64 3.49 -6.13
N ASN A 31 -6.48 4.43 -6.54
CA ASN A 31 -6.34 5.87 -6.22
C ASN A 31 -7.29 6.34 -5.11
N ILE A 32 -7.94 5.41 -4.39
CA ILE A 32 -8.89 5.73 -3.32
C ILE A 32 -8.15 5.71 -1.98
N LYS A 33 -8.32 6.76 -1.16
CA LYS A 33 -7.62 6.92 0.12
C LYS A 33 -7.90 5.82 1.14
N ASP A 34 -9.09 5.21 1.09
CA ASP A 34 -9.50 4.12 1.97
C ASP A 34 -8.98 2.75 1.54
N GLY A 35 -8.24 2.66 0.42
CA GLY A 35 -7.57 1.44 -0.02
C GLY A 35 -8.47 0.20 -0.15
N TRP A 36 -9.80 0.39 -0.20
CA TRP A 36 -10.79 -0.70 -0.07
C TRP A 36 -10.56 -1.61 1.15
N GLU A 37 -10.31 -1.02 2.32
CA GLU A 37 -10.07 -1.75 3.58
C GLU A 37 -11.13 -2.83 3.89
N THR A 38 -12.40 -2.57 3.59
CA THR A 38 -13.48 -3.56 3.79
C THR A 38 -13.34 -4.78 2.88
N LEU A 39 -13.05 -4.56 1.58
CA LEU A 39 -12.80 -5.66 0.64
C LEU A 39 -11.60 -6.48 1.12
N ARG A 40 -10.53 -5.81 1.51
CA ARG A 40 -9.33 -6.44 2.05
C ARG A 40 -9.67 -7.36 3.23
N HIS A 41 -10.43 -6.86 4.19
CA HIS A 41 -10.81 -7.62 5.37
C HIS A 41 -11.58 -8.90 4.98
N GLN A 42 -12.54 -8.79 4.08
CA GLN A 42 -13.29 -9.95 3.57
C GLN A 42 -12.39 -10.94 2.83
N LEU A 43 -11.51 -10.45 1.94
CA LEU A 43 -10.56 -11.29 1.21
C LEU A 43 -9.59 -12.02 2.14
N SER A 44 -9.17 -11.41 3.26
CA SER A 44 -8.29 -12.04 4.24
C SER A 44 -8.89 -13.26 4.95
N GLY A 45 -10.22 -13.44 4.89
CA GLY A 45 -10.91 -14.63 5.38
C GLY A 45 -11.03 -15.77 4.36
N VAL A 46 -10.89 -15.46 3.07
CA VAL A 46 -11.03 -16.42 1.97
C VAL A 46 -9.67 -16.87 1.43
N ILE A 47 -8.70 -15.96 1.41
CA ILE A 47 -7.35 -16.21 0.91
C ILE A 47 -6.49 -16.76 2.05
N LYS A 48 -5.86 -17.92 1.82
CA LYS A 48 -4.96 -18.56 2.81
C LYS A 48 -3.66 -17.79 3.07
N HIS A 49 -3.36 -16.82 2.23
CA HIS A 49 -2.18 -15.97 2.29
C HIS A 49 -2.57 -14.59 2.81
N GLY A 50 -1.73 -14.02 3.67
CA GLY A 50 -1.97 -12.68 4.21
C GLY A 50 -1.96 -11.58 3.14
N PHE A 51 -2.68 -10.51 3.42
CA PHE A 51 -2.83 -9.35 2.54
C PHE A 51 -1.95 -8.20 3.04
N TYR A 52 -1.05 -7.71 2.20
CA TYR A 52 -0.25 -6.51 2.45
C TYR A 52 -0.88 -5.29 1.77
N SER A 53 -1.06 -4.20 2.51
CA SER A 53 -1.55 -2.92 1.99
C SER A 53 -0.58 -1.81 2.32
N PHE A 54 -0.21 -1.05 1.30
CA PHE A 54 0.72 0.07 1.37
C PHE A 54 0.01 1.33 0.87
N ARG A 55 -0.02 2.38 1.69
CA ARG A 55 -0.46 3.72 1.28
C ARG A 55 0.75 4.64 1.17
N LEU A 56 1.00 5.15 -0.03
CA LEU A 56 2.17 5.97 -0.34
C LEU A 56 1.77 7.39 -0.74
N ASP A 57 1.42 8.22 0.25
CA ASP A 57 1.12 9.63 0.03
C ASP A 57 2.40 10.45 -0.18
N GLY A 58 2.33 11.46 -1.06
CA GLY A 58 3.40 12.44 -1.26
C GLY A 58 3.41 13.53 -0.18
N GLU A 59 4.56 14.17 0.03
CA GLU A 59 4.72 15.19 1.10
C GLU A 59 3.95 16.50 0.86
N LYS A 60 3.34 16.71 -0.32
CA LYS A 60 2.74 17.98 -0.73
C LYS A 60 1.22 18.09 -0.51
N THR A 61 0.57 17.08 0.07
CA THR A 61 -0.89 17.12 0.31
C THR A 61 -1.22 17.58 1.73
N ALA A 62 -2.37 18.21 1.93
CA ALA A 62 -2.97 18.25 3.26
C ALA A 62 -3.30 16.81 3.70
N ASP A 63 -3.15 16.50 4.99
CA ASP A 63 -3.46 15.19 5.58
C ASP A 63 -2.66 14.01 4.97
N VAL A 64 -1.33 14.18 4.87
CA VAL A 64 -0.41 13.13 4.41
C VAL A 64 -0.51 11.91 5.33
N MET A 65 -0.68 10.72 4.76
CA MET A 65 -0.58 9.45 5.49
C MET A 65 0.25 8.43 4.70
N ASN A 66 1.31 7.92 5.32
CA ASN A 66 2.07 6.78 4.81
C ASN A 66 1.84 5.61 5.75
N SER A 67 1.34 4.48 5.23
CA SER A 67 0.99 3.33 6.05
C SER A 67 1.39 1.99 5.42
N LEU A 68 1.72 1.06 6.30
CA LEU A 68 1.78 -0.37 6.06
C LEU A 68 0.72 -1.02 6.93
N THR A 69 -0.13 -1.86 6.32
CA THR A 69 -1.03 -2.71 7.06
C THR A 69 -0.99 -4.13 6.50
N TYR A 70 -1.15 -5.11 7.38
CA TYR A 70 -1.19 -6.51 7.02
C TYR A 70 -2.29 -7.22 7.79
N SER A 71 -3.03 -8.08 7.09
CA SER A 71 -4.10 -8.88 7.66
C SER A 71 -4.02 -10.31 7.18
N GLU A 72 -4.15 -11.28 8.08
CA GLU A 72 -4.15 -12.70 7.74
C GLU A 72 -5.20 -13.44 8.58
N ASN A 73 -5.98 -14.30 7.91
CA ASN A 73 -7.01 -15.15 8.51
C ASN A 73 -8.00 -14.38 9.41
N MET A 74 -8.29 -13.10 9.08
CA MET A 74 -9.12 -12.17 9.87
C MET A 74 -8.70 -11.96 11.34
N LYS A 75 -7.55 -12.50 11.77
CA LYS A 75 -7.11 -12.53 13.17
C LYS A 75 -5.83 -11.75 13.38
N LYS A 76 -4.82 -12.02 12.54
CA LYS A 76 -3.53 -11.36 12.64
C LYS A 76 -3.61 -10.04 11.90
N THR A 77 -3.38 -8.95 12.63
CA THR A 77 -3.44 -7.59 12.08
C THR A 77 -2.20 -6.83 12.53
N ARG A 78 -1.41 -6.34 11.56
CA ARG A 78 -0.33 -5.38 11.77
C ARG A 78 -0.75 -4.06 11.12
N VAL A 79 -0.62 -2.97 11.86
CA VAL A 79 -0.90 -1.61 11.38
C VAL A 79 0.25 -0.73 11.80
N VAL A 80 0.85 -0.01 10.85
CA VAL A 80 1.89 0.99 11.10
C VAL A 80 1.65 2.18 10.19
N TYR A 81 1.65 3.38 10.73
CA TYR A 81 1.56 4.59 9.91
C TYR A 81 2.19 5.81 10.55
N SER A 82 2.60 6.74 9.71
CA SER A 82 2.79 8.14 10.08
C SER A 82 1.78 8.98 9.31
N MET A 83 1.10 9.90 10.01
CA MET A 83 0.15 10.83 9.40
C MET A 83 0.24 12.23 10.00
N THR A 84 -0.25 13.23 9.28
CA THR A 84 -0.43 14.60 9.78
C THR A 84 -1.89 14.83 10.18
N ASP A 85 -2.16 15.08 11.47
CA ASP A 85 -3.47 15.59 11.96
C ASP A 85 -3.41 16.00 13.45
N PRO A 86 -3.42 17.30 13.83
CA PRO A 86 -2.91 18.47 13.10
C PRO A 86 -1.36 18.50 13.06
N GLN A 87 -0.70 17.62 13.80
CA GLN A 87 0.74 17.42 13.84
C GLN A 87 1.09 16.00 13.41
N TRP A 88 2.37 15.75 13.15
CA TRP A 88 2.84 14.40 12.83
C TRP A 88 2.59 13.44 14.00
N LYS A 89 1.89 12.35 13.72
CA LYS A 89 1.65 11.23 14.62
C LYS A 89 2.22 9.96 14.00
N PHE A 90 2.79 9.11 14.84
CA PHE A 90 3.18 7.75 14.47
C PHE A 90 2.38 6.76 15.32
N TYR A 91 1.83 5.75 14.66
CA TYR A 91 1.06 4.70 15.29
C TYR A 91 1.57 3.35 14.83
N GLN A 92 1.56 2.39 15.76
CA GLN A 92 1.78 1.00 15.44
C GLN A 92 0.94 0.07 16.34
N ARG A 93 0.49 -1.05 15.79
CA ARG A 93 -0.23 -2.11 16.51
C ARG A 93 0.03 -3.47 15.86
N GLY A 94 0.10 -4.51 16.70
CA GLY A 94 0.32 -5.89 16.26
C GLY A 94 1.79 -6.22 16.04
N ASP A 95 2.07 -7.48 15.77
CA ASP A 95 3.45 -7.98 15.66
C ASP A 95 4.17 -7.44 14.43
N LYS A 96 5.44 -7.08 14.62
CA LYS A 96 6.34 -6.67 13.54
C LYS A 96 6.48 -7.79 12.51
N LEU A 97 6.40 -7.42 11.23
CA LEU A 97 6.67 -8.30 10.11
C LEU A 97 8.17 -8.41 9.88
N TRP A 98 8.61 -9.53 9.29
CA TRP A 98 10.02 -9.81 8.99
C TRP A 98 10.68 -8.78 8.05
N LEU A 99 9.89 -8.04 7.28
CA LEU A 99 10.37 -7.03 6.34
C LEU A 99 10.65 -5.67 7.01
N GLU A 100 10.10 -5.43 8.21
CA GLU A 100 10.18 -4.13 8.89
C GLU A 100 11.57 -3.90 9.50
N ASP A 101 12.04 -2.65 9.50
CA ASP A 101 13.24 -2.21 10.23
C ASP A 101 12.83 -1.28 11.37
N GLU A 102 13.10 -1.71 12.59
CA GLU A 102 12.76 -1.01 13.83
C GLU A 102 13.55 0.29 14.03
N ASN A 103 14.73 0.43 13.41
CA ASN A 103 15.52 1.64 13.52
C ASN A 103 14.76 2.87 12.98
N TYR A 104 13.92 2.68 11.97
CA TYR A 104 13.06 3.76 11.49
C TYR A 104 12.07 4.22 12.55
N TYR A 105 11.48 3.30 13.33
CA TYR A 105 10.42 3.62 14.29
C TYR A 105 10.95 4.41 15.49
N ASN A 106 12.25 4.29 15.78
CA ASN A 106 12.94 5.02 16.83
C ASN A 106 13.44 6.40 16.40
N ASN A 107 13.23 6.81 15.14
CA ASN A 107 13.70 8.12 14.67
C ASN A 107 13.09 9.27 15.49
N ARG A 108 13.90 10.26 15.87
CA ARG A 108 13.41 11.44 16.60
C ARG A 108 12.38 12.24 15.80
N ILE A 109 12.49 12.27 14.48
CA ILE A 109 11.59 12.99 13.58
C ILE A 109 10.44 12.05 13.16
N ILE A 110 9.23 12.28 13.66
CA ILE A 110 8.05 11.41 13.45
C ILE A 110 7.76 11.14 11.96
N ARG A 111 7.85 12.17 11.11
CA ARG A 111 7.66 12.03 9.64
C ARG A 111 8.67 11.09 8.98
N LYS A 112 9.82 10.85 9.62
CA LYS A 112 10.85 9.92 9.13
C LYS A 112 10.63 8.48 9.63
N ARG A 113 9.68 8.23 10.54
CA ARG A 113 9.42 6.89 11.09
C ARG A 113 8.68 5.97 10.12
N MET A 114 7.82 6.55 9.30
CA MET A 114 7.14 5.89 8.20
C MET A 114 6.92 6.90 7.09
N ASN A 115 7.47 6.64 5.91
CA ASN A 115 7.36 7.52 4.76
C ASN A 115 7.44 6.70 3.47
N LYS A 116 7.20 7.36 2.35
CA LYS A 116 7.21 6.73 1.03
C LYS A 116 8.48 5.95 0.71
N ILE A 117 9.66 6.45 1.09
CA ILE A 117 10.94 5.79 0.81
C ILE A 117 11.01 4.45 1.55
N ILE A 118 10.70 4.45 2.85
CA ILE A 118 10.66 3.24 3.68
C ILE A 118 9.64 2.23 3.14
N LEU A 119 8.44 2.69 2.76
CA LEU A 119 7.41 1.82 2.20
C LEU A 119 7.84 1.20 0.86
N THR A 120 8.52 1.98 0.00
CA THR A 120 9.09 1.46 -1.24
C THR A 120 10.15 0.38 -0.97
N GLU A 121 11.02 0.58 0.03
CA GLU A 121 12.00 -0.44 0.45
C GLU A 121 11.30 -1.72 0.93
N TYR A 122 10.22 -1.58 1.69
CA TYR A 122 9.40 -2.71 2.14
C TYR A 122 8.73 -3.44 0.97
N CYS A 123 8.21 -2.73 -0.02
CA CYS A 123 7.71 -3.33 -1.26
C CYS A 123 8.80 -4.14 -1.97
N LYS A 124 10.03 -3.62 -2.07
CA LYS A 124 11.17 -4.35 -2.65
C LYS A 124 11.52 -5.63 -1.89
N LYS A 125 11.45 -5.63 -0.56
CA LYS A 125 11.63 -6.85 0.25
C LYS A 125 10.58 -7.92 -0.05
N LEU A 126 9.37 -7.52 -0.44
CA LEU A 126 8.30 -8.40 -0.95
C LEU A 126 8.46 -8.75 -2.44
N LYS A 127 9.58 -8.38 -3.08
CA LYS A 127 9.81 -8.50 -4.53
C LYS A 127 8.83 -7.67 -5.38
N LEU A 128 8.22 -6.64 -4.81
CA LEU A 128 7.34 -5.68 -5.49
C LEU A 128 8.11 -4.39 -5.77
N ASP A 129 8.95 -4.38 -6.82
CA ASP A 129 9.73 -3.19 -7.15
C ASP A 129 8.91 -2.14 -7.90
N ILE A 130 8.12 -1.36 -7.16
CA ILE A 130 7.20 -0.35 -7.69
C ILE A 130 7.88 0.84 -8.40
N ASP A 131 9.20 0.99 -8.27
CA ASP A 131 9.96 2.01 -9.00
C ASP A 131 10.45 1.52 -10.37
N SER A 132 10.45 0.21 -10.59
CA SER A 132 10.87 -0.39 -11.86
C SER A 132 9.73 -0.40 -12.88
N ASP A 133 10.03 -0.03 -14.12
CA ASP A 133 9.07 -0.13 -15.24
C ASP A 133 8.64 -1.59 -15.50
N VAL A 134 9.49 -2.57 -15.14
CA VAL A 134 9.18 -4.00 -15.27
C VAL A 134 7.98 -4.38 -14.41
N PHE A 135 7.88 -3.85 -13.18
CA PHE A 135 6.74 -4.11 -12.30
C PHE A 135 5.41 -3.63 -12.92
N TRP A 136 5.46 -2.54 -13.68
CA TRP A 136 4.30 -1.95 -14.34
C TRP A 136 4.01 -2.56 -15.72
N ASN A 137 4.90 -3.40 -16.25
CA ASN A 137 4.71 -4.11 -17.50
C ASN A 137 3.83 -5.35 -17.26
N VAL A 138 2.55 -5.11 -17.02
CA VAL A 138 1.59 -6.16 -16.67
C VAL A 138 1.37 -7.14 -17.83
N SER A 139 1.51 -8.43 -17.54
CA SER A 139 1.18 -9.54 -18.45
C SER A 139 0.19 -10.50 -17.79
N GLY A 140 -0.71 -11.09 -18.58
CA GLY A 140 -1.77 -11.98 -18.09
C GLY A 140 -3.13 -11.31 -17.95
N GLU A 141 -4.05 -11.99 -17.26
CA GLU A 141 -5.43 -11.53 -17.07
C GLU A 141 -5.47 -10.32 -16.11
N THR A 142 -6.09 -9.23 -16.54
CA THR A 142 -6.17 -7.99 -15.76
C THR A 142 -7.61 -7.54 -15.61
N MET A 143 -7.92 -6.87 -14.49
CA MET A 143 -9.24 -6.32 -14.24
C MET A 143 -9.12 -4.87 -13.79
N LEU A 144 -9.79 -3.96 -14.50
CA LEU A 144 -9.84 -2.55 -14.17
C LEU A 144 -11.26 -2.16 -13.76
N PHE A 145 -11.42 -1.81 -12.49
CA PHE A 145 -12.63 -1.14 -12.01
C PHE A 145 -12.47 0.36 -12.19
N THR A 146 -13.50 1.01 -12.76
CA THR A 146 -13.56 2.47 -12.88
C THR A 146 -14.93 2.94 -12.42
N ARG A 147 -14.97 3.93 -11.53
CA ARG A 147 -16.17 4.67 -11.16
C ARG A 147 -15.97 6.14 -11.55
N CYS A 148 -16.69 6.57 -12.58
CA CYS A 148 -16.73 7.97 -12.97
C CYS A 148 -17.58 8.76 -11.98
N TYR A 149 -17.12 9.95 -11.60
CA TYR A 149 -17.98 10.93 -10.97
C TYR A 149 -18.83 11.57 -12.07
N LYS A 150 -20.16 11.56 -11.90
CA LYS A 150 -21.06 12.36 -12.72
C LYS A 150 -21.06 13.79 -12.22
#